data_AF-A0A4V0WUY3-F1
#
_entry.id   AF-A0A4V0WUY3-F1
#
_cell.length_a   1.000
_cell.length_b   1.000
_cell.length_c   1.000
_cell.angle_alpha   90.00
_cell.angle_beta   90.00
_cell.angle_gamma   90.00
#
_symmetry.space_group_name_H-M   'P 1'
#
loop_
_entity.id
_entity.type
_entity.pdbx_description
1 polymer ?
#
loop_
_entity_poly.entity_id
_entity_poly.type
_entity_poly.pdbx_seq_one_letter_code
_entity_poly.pdbx_strand_id
1 'polypeptide(L)'
;MKLIHTIPLIVATAFFALTGCNKAPDEKTAIANFKAEIESTTKWMEEKQKATATDPVAGIAMMGEMVNKFKGIKTDGLPADLKAAWGEMTAVFAELGDVFKGMPKLDASKPEEMNKTMGDLMPKMMAVMAKGDPVAKKLEEIGKKYGLDMKNLAPGK
;
A
#
# COMPACT_ATOMS: atom_id res chain seq x y z
N MET A 1 2.58 75.51 -19.22
CA MET A 1 1.44 74.59 -19.45
C MET A 1 1.74 73.26 -18.76
N LYS A 2 0.88 72.89 -17.81
CA LYS A 2 0.55 71.57 -17.21
C LYS A 2 1.67 70.62 -16.73
N LEU A 3 1.77 70.55 -15.39
CA LEU A 3 2.19 69.41 -14.58
C LEU A 3 1.40 68.13 -14.91
N ILE A 4 2.08 66.99 -14.97
CA ILE A 4 1.51 65.64 -14.82
C ILE A 4 2.50 64.87 -13.93
N HIS A 5 2.28 64.90 -12.62
CA HIS A 5 1.59 63.89 -11.80
C HIS A 5 2.47 62.68 -11.44
N THR A 6 2.91 62.71 -10.18
CA THR A 6 3.32 61.63 -9.28
C THR A 6 2.38 60.41 -9.34
N ILE A 7 2.92 59.20 -9.18
CA ILE A 7 2.50 58.13 -8.22
C ILE A 7 3.49 56.96 -8.35
N PRO A 8 4.15 56.51 -7.25
CA PRO A 8 4.87 55.24 -7.21
C PRO A 8 3.88 54.10 -6.98
N LEU A 9 3.77 53.17 -7.92
CA LEU A 9 2.93 51.98 -7.78
C LEU A 9 3.72 50.89 -7.04
N ILE A 10 3.60 50.87 -5.71
CA ILE A 10 3.88 49.70 -4.89
C ILE A 10 2.70 48.73 -5.12
N VAL A 11 2.92 47.66 -5.90
CA VAL A 11 2.05 46.48 -5.87
C VAL A 11 2.77 45.40 -5.07
N ALA A 12 2.65 45.52 -3.76
CA ALA A 12 2.77 44.37 -2.87
C ALA A 12 1.51 43.53 -3.03
N THR A 13 1.44 42.67 -4.04
CA THR A 13 0.47 41.57 -4.07
C THR A 13 1.13 40.34 -3.51
N ALA A 14 1.08 40.24 -2.18
CA ALA A 14 1.06 38.99 -1.47
C ALA A 14 -0.18 38.19 -1.92
N PHE A 15 -0.05 37.46 -3.02
CA PHE A 15 -1.02 36.47 -3.47
C PHE A 15 -0.30 35.14 -3.55
N PHE A 16 -0.29 34.39 -2.45
CA PHE A 16 -0.52 32.94 -2.40
C PHE A 16 -0.68 32.53 -0.93
N ALA A 17 -1.63 33.17 -0.25
CA ALA A 17 -2.20 32.69 1.01
C ALA A 17 -3.55 32.00 0.75
N LEU A 18 -3.58 31.02 -0.15
CA LEU A 18 -4.74 30.13 -0.40
C LEU A 18 -4.31 28.72 -0.86
N THR A 19 -3.26 28.15 -0.27
CA THR A 19 -3.04 26.67 -0.27
C THR A 19 -3.49 26.05 1.06
N GLY A 20 -4.53 26.63 1.65
CA GLY A 20 -5.14 26.16 2.89
C GLY A 20 -6.25 25.12 2.67
N CYS A 21 -6.08 24.13 1.78
CA CYS A 21 -7.00 22.98 1.67
C CYS A 21 -6.20 21.74 1.23
N ASN A 22 -5.47 21.17 2.19
CA ASN A 22 -4.74 19.88 2.22
C ASN A 22 -3.33 20.10 2.77
N LYS A 23 -3.22 20.67 3.98
CA LYS A 23 -2.00 20.46 4.74
C LYS A 23 -1.89 18.96 4.98
N ALA A 24 -0.76 18.37 4.60
CA ALA A 24 -0.45 17.01 5.02
C ALA A 24 -0.69 16.92 6.55
N PRO A 25 -1.33 15.83 7.04
CA PRO A 25 -1.54 15.66 8.46
C PRO A 25 -0.20 15.81 9.18
N ASP A 26 -0.22 16.36 10.40
CA ASP A 26 0.97 16.33 11.25
C ASP A 26 1.39 14.88 11.50
N GLU A 27 2.68 14.65 11.78
CA GLU A 27 3.27 13.32 11.84
C GLU A 27 2.50 12.36 12.77
N LYS A 28 2.02 12.84 13.92
CA LYS A 28 1.26 12.03 14.87
C LYS A 28 -0.09 11.60 14.30
N THR A 29 -0.81 12.54 13.67
CA THR A 29 -2.07 12.24 12.98
C THR A 29 -1.84 11.29 11.79
N ALA A 30 -0.76 11.47 11.04
CA ALA A 30 -0.40 10.60 9.92
C ALA A 30 -0.14 9.16 10.38
N ILE A 31 0.66 8.97 11.44
CA ILE A 31 0.94 7.66 12.02
C ILE A 31 -0.36 7.01 12.55
N ALA A 32 -1.22 7.76 13.23
CA ALA A 32 -2.48 7.24 13.74
C ALA A 32 -3.44 6.78 12.62
N ASN A 33 -3.57 7.57 11.56
CA ASN A 33 -4.38 7.21 10.39
C ASN A 33 -3.81 5.99 9.67
N PHE A 34 -2.49 5.95 9.46
CA PHE A 34 -1.81 4.83 8.85
C PHE A 34 -2.00 3.54 9.65
N LYS A 35 -1.90 3.60 10.99
CA LYS A 35 -2.22 2.48 11.87
C LYS A 35 -3.64 1.97 11.67
N ALA A 36 -4.62 2.89 11.67
CA ALA A 36 -6.03 2.54 11.50
C ALA A 36 -6.31 1.89 10.13
N GLU A 37 -5.70 2.41 9.06
CA GLU A 37 -5.82 1.86 7.71
C GLU A 37 -5.18 0.47 7.60
N ILE A 38 -4.03 0.25 8.25
CA ILE A 38 -3.39 -1.07 8.34
C ILE A 38 -4.28 -2.06 9.09
N GLU A 39 -4.75 -1.71 10.29
CA GLU A 39 -5.59 -2.59 11.10
C GLU A 39 -6.90 -2.93 10.38
N SER A 40 -7.51 -1.96 9.70
CA SER A 40 -8.70 -2.17 8.89
C SER A 40 -8.43 -3.10 7.70
N THR A 41 -7.29 -2.93 7.03
CA THR A 41 -6.90 -3.77 5.90
C THR A 41 -6.61 -5.20 6.35
N THR A 42 -5.90 -5.40 7.46
CA THR A 42 -5.61 -6.71 8.04
C THR A 42 -6.88 -7.44 8.45
N LYS A 43 -7.82 -6.78 9.14
CA LYS A 43 -9.12 -7.38 9.48
C LYS A 43 -9.89 -7.82 8.24
N TRP A 44 -9.94 -6.96 7.22
CA TRP A 44 -10.56 -7.31 5.94
C TRP A 44 -9.90 -8.53 5.28
N MET A 45 -8.56 -8.64 5.33
CA MET A 45 -7.85 -9.80 4.79
C MET A 45 -8.22 -11.08 5.54
N GLU A 46 -8.23 -11.04 6.87
CA GLU A 46 -8.60 -12.20 7.70
C GLU A 46 -10.03 -12.68 7.39
N GLU A 47 -10.97 -11.74 7.22
CA GLU A 47 -12.36 -12.05 6.84
C GLU A 47 -12.43 -12.67 5.44
N LYS A 48 -11.72 -12.09 4.46
CA LYS A 48 -11.70 -12.61 3.09
C LYS A 48 -11.01 -13.96 3.00
N GLN A 49 -9.89 -14.16 3.69
CA GLN A 49 -9.18 -15.43 3.71
C GLN A 49 -10.07 -16.55 4.24
N LYS A 50 -10.84 -16.29 5.32
CA LYS A 50 -11.82 -17.24 5.84
C LYS A 50 -12.93 -17.52 4.82
N ALA A 51 -13.43 -16.49 4.14
CA ALA A 51 -14.48 -16.62 3.13
C ALA A 51 -14.03 -17.39 1.88
N THR A 52 -12.74 -17.34 1.53
CA THR A 52 -12.18 -17.98 0.33
C THR A 52 -11.38 -19.25 0.62
N ALA A 53 -11.33 -19.71 1.88
CA ALA A 53 -10.48 -20.83 2.30
C ALA A 53 -10.73 -22.14 1.53
N THR A 54 -11.95 -22.35 1.04
CA THR A 54 -12.36 -23.55 0.30
C THR A 54 -12.45 -23.34 -1.21
N ASP A 55 -12.15 -22.14 -1.70
CA ASP A 55 -12.25 -21.78 -3.12
C ASP A 55 -10.91 -21.18 -3.61
N PRO A 56 -10.07 -21.99 -4.27
CA PRO A 56 -8.78 -21.55 -4.79
C PRO A 56 -8.89 -20.38 -5.79
N VAL A 57 -9.96 -20.31 -6.57
CA VAL A 57 -10.18 -19.24 -7.56
C VAL A 57 -10.53 -17.94 -6.84
N ALA A 58 -11.38 -18.00 -5.82
CA ALA A 58 -11.68 -16.85 -4.98
C ALA A 58 -10.45 -16.39 -4.17
N GLY A 59 -9.59 -17.33 -3.72
CA GLY A 59 -8.32 -17.02 -3.07
C GLY A 59 -7.37 -16.23 -3.97
N ILE A 60 -7.28 -16.58 -5.25
CA ILE A 60 -6.46 -15.83 -6.23
C ILE A 60 -7.02 -14.43 -6.47
N ALA A 61 -8.35 -14.30 -6.61
CA ALA A 61 -9.00 -13.00 -6.75
C ALA A 61 -8.76 -12.10 -5.52
N MET A 62 -8.84 -12.68 -4.32
CA MET A 62 -8.53 -11.99 -3.05
C MET A 62 -7.12 -11.40 -3.06
N MET A 63 -6.11 -12.12 -3.56
CA MET A 63 -4.73 -11.62 -3.59
C MET A 63 -4.59 -10.36 -4.46
N GLY A 64 -5.33 -10.27 -5.58
CA GLY A 64 -5.38 -9.06 -6.40
C GLY A 64 -6.01 -7.87 -5.65
N GLU A 65 -7.11 -8.11 -4.93
CA GLU A 65 -7.75 -7.08 -4.10
C GLU A 65 -6.86 -6.62 -2.93
N MET A 66 -6.13 -7.56 -2.31
CA MET A 66 -5.18 -7.30 -1.23
C MET A 66 -4.09 -6.31 -1.66
N VAL A 67 -3.47 -6.53 -2.81
CA VAL A 67 -2.43 -5.63 -3.35
C VAL A 67 -2.97 -4.21 -3.54
N ASN A 68 -4.18 -4.08 -4.08
CA ASN A 68 -4.81 -2.77 -4.27
C ASN A 68 -5.10 -2.06 -2.95
N LYS A 69 -5.56 -2.79 -1.92
CA LYS A 69 -5.80 -2.23 -0.59
C LYS A 69 -4.52 -1.72 0.06
N PHE A 70 -3.45 -2.52 0.05
CA PHE A 70 -2.17 -2.10 0.62
C PHE A 70 -1.56 -0.89 -0.10
N LYS A 71 -1.66 -0.84 -1.44
CA LYS A 71 -1.23 0.33 -2.22
C LYS A 71 -2.09 1.57 -1.98
N GLY A 72 -3.33 1.39 -1.55
CA GLY A 72 -4.26 2.46 -1.22
C GLY A 72 -4.03 3.12 0.14
N ILE A 73 -3.19 2.51 1.00
CA ILE A 73 -2.89 3.06 2.33
C ILE A 73 -2.09 4.36 2.17
N LYS A 74 -2.59 5.43 2.79
CA LYS A 74 -2.01 6.77 2.68
C LYS A 74 -0.72 6.86 3.48
N THR A 75 0.28 7.48 2.88
CA THR A 75 1.61 7.67 3.48
C THR A 75 2.03 9.13 3.63
N ASP A 76 1.13 10.06 3.33
CA ASP A 76 1.38 11.49 3.46
C ASP A 76 1.52 11.87 4.93
N GLY A 77 2.58 12.61 5.26
CA GLY A 77 2.90 12.99 6.63
C GLY A 77 3.61 11.91 7.46
N LEU A 78 3.85 10.70 6.89
CA LEU A 78 4.64 9.69 7.60
C LEU A 78 6.13 10.08 7.69
N PRO A 79 6.81 9.65 8.77
CA PRO A 79 8.26 9.69 8.86
C PRO A 79 8.93 9.05 7.64
N ALA A 80 10.06 9.60 7.20
CA ALA A 80 10.71 9.17 5.96
C ALA A 80 11.14 7.70 5.98
N ASP A 81 11.62 7.19 7.11
CA ASP A 81 12.01 5.79 7.26
C ASP A 81 10.81 4.84 7.23
N LEU A 82 9.71 5.18 7.90
CA LEU A 82 8.46 4.43 7.86
C LEU A 82 7.84 4.42 6.47
N LYS A 83 7.82 5.58 5.80
CA LYS A 83 7.35 5.69 4.41
C LYS A 83 8.20 4.85 3.45
N ALA A 84 9.52 4.87 3.60
CA ALA A 84 10.43 4.07 2.78
C ALA A 84 10.21 2.57 3.02
N ALA A 85 10.12 2.14 4.28
CA ALA A 85 9.88 0.74 4.62
C ALA A 85 8.53 0.24 4.12
N TRP A 86 7.49 1.06 4.22
CA TRP A 86 6.18 0.76 3.63
C TRP A 86 6.24 0.69 2.10
N GLY A 87 7.00 1.60 1.47
CA GLY A 87 7.26 1.58 0.03
C GLY A 87 7.89 0.27 -0.43
N GLU A 88 8.89 -0.23 0.30
CA GLU A 88 9.51 -1.54 0.02
C GLU A 88 8.49 -2.68 0.15
N MET A 89 7.65 -2.67 1.19
CA MET A 89 6.62 -3.69 1.38
C MET A 89 5.56 -3.67 0.26
N THR A 90 5.08 -2.48 -0.11
CA THR A 90 4.12 -2.32 -1.22
C THR A 90 4.71 -2.71 -2.57
N ALA A 91 6.02 -2.59 -2.75
CA ALA A 91 6.70 -3.10 -3.95
C ALA A 91 6.69 -4.64 -3.99
N VAL A 92 6.92 -5.32 -2.86
CA VAL A 92 6.76 -6.78 -2.77
C VAL A 92 5.32 -7.21 -3.08
N PHE A 93 4.32 -6.50 -2.53
CA PHE A 93 2.92 -6.76 -2.88
C PHE A 93 2.63 -6.50 -4.36
N ALA A 94 3.24 -5.49 -4.97
CA ALA A 94 3.11 -5.26 -6.41
C ALA A 94 3.69 -6.41 -7.24
N GLU A 95 4.89 -6.89 -6.91
CA GLU A 95 5.48 -8.08 -7.55
C GLU A 95 4.56 -9.30 -7.42
N LEU A 96 3.98 -9.50 -6.23
CA LEU A 96 3.03 -10.58 -5.99
C LEU A 96 1.77 -10.42 -6.86
N GLY A 97 1.23 -9.21 -6.94
CA GLY A 97 0.10 -8.88 -7.81
C GLY A 97 0.40 -9.14 -9.29
N ASP A 98 1.62 -8.87 -9.75
CA ASP A 98 2.02 -9.12 -11.14
C ASP A 98 2.19 -10.61 -11.44
N VAL A 99 2.64 -11.41 -10.47
CA VAL A 99 2.61 -12.88 -10.55
C VAL A 99 1.18 -13.39 -10.78
N PHE A 100 0.19 -12.83 -10.06
CA PHE A 100 -1.21 -13.22 -10.23
C PHE A 100 -1.86 -12.70 -11.51
N LYS A 101 -1.54 -11.47 -11.96
CA LYS A 101 -2.02 -10.96 -13.26
C LYS A 101 -1.52 -11.78 -14.45
N GLY A 102 -0.32 -12.35 -14.34
CA GLY A 102 0.26 -13.21 -15.38
C GLY A 102 -0.37 -14.60 -15.45
N MET A 103 -1.32 -14.93 -14.57
CA MET A 103 -1.96 -16.24 -14.55
C MET A 103 -3.04 -16.35 -15.65
N PRO A 104 -3.12 -17.49 -16.35
CA PRO A 104 -4.28 -17.79 -17.19
C PRO A 104 -5.55 -17.89 -16.34
N LYS A 105 -6.71 -17.59 -16.94
CA LYS A 105 -7.99 -17.78 -16.25
C LYS A 105 -8.16 -19.26 -15.91
N LEU A 106 -8.39 -19.54 -14.63
CA LEU A 106 -8.64 -20.90 -14.15
C LEU A 106 -10.08 -21.31 -14.49
N ASP A 107 -10.23 -22.52 -15.02
CA ASP A 107 -11.50 -23.18 -15.23
C ASP A 107 -11.65 -24.30 -14.20
N ALA A 108 -12.60 -24.15 -13.28
CA ALA A 108 -12.84 -25.12 -12.21
C ALA A 108 -13.30 -26.50 -12.74
N SER A 109 -13.77 -26.58 -14.00
CA SER A 109 -14.11 -27.85 -14.65
C SER A 109 -12.88 -28.62 -15.16
N LYS A 110 -11.68 -28.02 -15.11
CA LYS A 110 -10.42 -28.59 -15.60
C LYS A 110 -9.35 -28.66 -14.51
N PRO A 111 -9.45 -29.63 -13.59
CA PRO A 111 -8.55 -29.73 -12.44
C PRO A 111 -7.07 -29.94 -12.81
N GLU A 112 -6.78 -30.61 -13.94
CA GLU A 112 -5.40 -30.82 -14.40
C GLU A 112 -4.72 -29.53 -14.87
N GLU A 113 -5.44 -28.68 -15.62
CA GLU A 113 -4.95 -27.37 -16.06
C GLU A 113 -4.76 -26.43 -14.84
N MET A 114 -5.66 -26.51 -13.87
CA MET A 114 -5.55 -25.78 -12.61
C MET A 114 -4.32 -26.23 -11.80
N ASN A 115 -4.12 -27.53 -11.63
CA ASN A 115 -2.97 -28.07 -10.90
C ASN A 115 -1.64 -27.71 -11.56
N LYS A 116 -1.56 -27.76 -12.90
CA LYS A 116 -0.38 -27.33 -13.64
C LYS A 116 -0.11 -25.84 -13.45
N THR A 117 -1.14 -25.01 -13.60
CA THR A 117 -1.03 -23.56 -13.41
C THR A 117 -0.57 -23.20 -12.00
N MET A 118 -1.15 -23.86 -10.98
CA MET A 118 -0.72 -23.69 -9.59
C MET A 118 0.71 -24.19 -9.35
N GLY A 119 1.11 -25.30 -9.97
CA GLY A 119 2.48 -25.82 -9.92
C GLY A 119 3.51 -24.84 -10.49
N ASP A 120 3.19 -24.15 -11.58
CA ASP A 120 4.06 -23.13 -12.19
C ASP A 120 4.06 -21.80 -11.41
N LEU A 121 2.97 -21.51 -10.70
CA LEU A 121 2.77 -20.29 -9.91
C LEU A 121 3.49 -20.36 -8.56
N MET A 122 3.39 -21.50 -7.87
CA MET A 122 3.89 -21.67 -6.51
C MET A 122 5.37 -21.27 -6.34
N PRO A 123 6.31 -21.66 -7.23
CA PRO A 123 7.70 -21.21 -7.15
C PRO A 123 7.85 -19.70 -7.27
N LYS A 124 7.04 -19.03 -8.13
CA LYS A 124 7.07 -17.58 -8.31
C LYS A 124 6.52 -16.86 -7.07
N MET A 125 5.43 -17.36 -6.50
CA MET A 125 4.88 -16.86 -5.24
C MET A 125 5.89 -17.00 -4.10
N MET A 126 6.49 -18.19 -3.95
CA MET A 126 7.52 -18.44 -2.93
C MET A 126 8.73 -17.53 -3.10
N ALA A 127 9.19 -17.30 -4.33
CA ALA A 127 10.29 -16.38 -4.61
C ALA A 127 9.98 -14.94 -4.19
N VAL A 128 8.76 -14.45 -4.45
CA VAL A 128 8.32 -13.12 -4.00
C VAL A 128 8.16 -13.08 -2.48
N MET A 129 7.57 -14.10 -1.86
CA MET A 129 7.43 -14.18 -0.39
C MET A 129 8.79 -14.20 0.31
N ALA A 130 9.78 -14.91 -0.24
CA ALA A 130 11.15 -14.92 0.30
C ALA A 130 11.82 -13.54 0.25
N LYS A 131 11.49 -12.69 -0.73
CA LYS A 131 11.91 -11.27 -0.74
C LYS A 131 11.12 -10.43 0.28
N GLY A 132 9.87 -10.81 0.55
CA GLY A 132 9.00 -10.17 1.51
C GLY A 132 9.48 -10.32 2.95
N ASP A 133 10.01 -11.47 3.34
CA ASP A 133 10.46 -11.74 4.72
C ASP A 133 11.45 -10.70 5.31
N PRO A 134 12.58 -10.35 4.65
CA PRO A 134 13.48 -9.32 5.17
C PRO A 134 12.84 -7.93 5.19
N VAL A 135 11.99 -7.62 4.20
CA VAL A 135 11.26 -6.34 4.13
C VAL A 135 10.23 -6.23 5.25
N ALA A 136 9.51 -7.32 5.55
CA ALA A 136 8.55 -7.41 6.64
C ALA A 136 9.22 -7.22 8.00
N LYS A 137 10.37 -7.86 8.23
CA LYS A 137 11.17 -7.67 9.45
C LYS A 137 11.63 -6.22 9.60
N LYS A 138 12.14 -5.61 8.52
CA LYS A 138 12.53 -4.20 8.52
C LYS A 138 11.35 -3.27 8.81
N LEU A 139 10.19 -3.51 8.20
CA LEU A 139 8.97 -2.75 8.47
C LEU A 139 8.49 -2.93 9.91
N GLU A 140 8.61 -4.14 10.49
CA GLU A 140 8.31 -4.39 11.89
C GLU A 140 9.24 -3.62 12.84
N GLU A 141 10.54 -3.63 12.58
CA GLU A 141 11.52 -2.89 13.37
C GLU A 141 11.29 -1.38 13.33
N ILE A 142 11.01 -0.82 12.15
CA ILE A 142 10.73 0.60 11.98
C ILE A 142 9.35 0.93 12.60
N GLY A 143 8.33 0.12 12.35
CA GLY A 143 6.99 0.31 12.89
C GLY A 143 6.95 0.34 14.41
N LYS A 144 7.76 -0.49 15.08
CA LYS A 144 7.90 -0.48 16.55
C LYS A 144 8.35 0.87 17.11
N LYS A 145 9.23 1.60 16.40
CA LYS A 145 9.65 2.96 16.82
C LYS A 145 8.46 3.92 16.92
N TYR A 146 7.41 3.66 16.15
CA TYR A 146 6.21 4.47 16.04
C TYR A 146 4.98 3.84 16.73
N GLY A 147 5.16 2.76 17.51
CA GLY A 147 4.05 2.10 18.21
C GLY A 147 3.07 1.34 17.30
N LEU A 148 3.56 0.89 16.14
CA LEU A 148 2.82 0.10 15.16
C LEU A 148 3.09 -1.39 15.35
N ASP A 149 2.03 -2.22 15.29
CA ASP A 149 2.16 -3.67 15.24
C ASP A 149 2.03 -4.15 13.79
N MET A 150 3.16 -4.57 13.22
CA MET A 150 3.26 -4.98 11.81
C MET A 150 3.41 -6.50 11.63
N LYS A 151 3.31 -7.27 12.71
CA LYS A 151 3.66 -8.71 12.70
C LYS A 151 2.81 -9.55 11.75
N ASN A 152 1.59 -9.11 11.45
CA ASN A 152 0.61 -9.85 10.65
C ASN A 152 0.57 -9.40 9.18
N LEU A 153 1.54 -8.61 8.73
CA LEU A 153 1.57 -8.10 7.35
C LEU A 153 2.33 -8.99 6.37
N ALA A 154 3.09 -9.97 6.87
CA ALA A 154 3.75 -10.94 6.00
C ALA A 154 2.73 -12.01 5.56
N PRO A 155 2.53 -12.25 4.25
CA PRO A 155 1.74 -13.38 3.79
C PRO A 155 2.49 -14.68 4.13
N GLY A 156 2.02 -15.43 5.13
CA GLY A 156 2.58 -16.75 5.49
C GLY A 156 2.91 -16.98 6.96
N LYS A 157 2.51 -16.11 7.88
CA LYS A 157 2.51 -16.39 9.33
C LYS A 157 1.14 -16.80 9.83
#